data_AF-A0AAV4B662-F1
#
_entry.id   AF-A0AAV4B662-F1
#
_cell.length_a   1.000
_cell.length_b   1.000
_cell.length_c   1.000
_cell.angle_alpha   90.00
_cell.angle_beta   90.00
_cell.angle_gamma   90.00
#
_symmetry.space_group_name_H-M   'P 1'
#
loop_
_entity.id
_entity.type
_entity.pdbx_description
1 polymer ?
#
loop_
_entity_poly.entity_id
_entity_poly.type
_entity_poly.pdbx_seq_one_letter_code
_entity_poly.pdbx_strand_id
1 'polypeptide(L)'
;MSELDLYARYLDLGVRLGRSGDDLAAWVEDKVRQDMERNDRQIEREKQREEIEIQKQREERAERESQRQLELKRLELETESK
;
A
#
# COMPACT_ATOMS: atom_id res chain seq x y z
N MET A 1 -12.99 5.74 -5.31
CA MET A 1 -14.03 6.79 -5.22
C MET A 1 -13.50 7.99 -5.97
N SER A 2 -14.29 8.62 -6.85
CA SER A 2 -13.78 9.76 -7.63
C SER A 2 -13.88 11.07 -6.85
N GLU A 3 -13.09 12.07 -7.25
CA GLU A 3 -13.17 13.44 -6.71
C GLU A 3 -14.57 14.03 -6.85
N LEU A 4 -15.24 13.76 -7.98
CA LEU A 4 -16.60 14.22 -8.26
C LEU A 4 -17.64 13.59 -7.31
N ASP A 5 -17.47 12.30 -6.97
CA ASP A 5 -18.33 11.62 -6.01
C ASP A 5 -18.18 12.20 -4.59
N LEU A 6 -16.95 12.50 -4.18
CA LEU A 6 -16.66 13.14 -2.90
C LEU A 6 -17.22 14.56 -2.86
N TYR A 7 -17.07 15.32 -3.94
CA TYR A 7 -17.60 16.67 -4.07
C TYR A 7 -19.12 16.68 -3.90
N ALA A 8 -19.85 15.81 -4.61
CA ALA A 8 -21.30 15.71 -4.48
C ALA A 8 -21.75 15.37 -3.05
N ARG A 9 -21.06 14.44 -2.39
CA ARG A 9 -21.35 14.06 -1.01
C ARG A 9 -21.11 15.20 -0.03
N TYR A 10 -19.98 15.90 -0.16
CA TYR A 10 -19.66 17.02 0.73
C TYR A 10 -20.51 18.23 0.44
N LEU A 11 -20.91 18.48 -0.81
CA LEU A 11 -21.86 19.54 -1.14
C LEU A 11 -23.20 19.35 -0.40
N ASP A 12 -23.80 18.15 -0.49
CA ASP A 12 -25.04 17.82 0.23
C ASP A 12 -24.86 17.94 1.75
N LEU A 13 -23.76 17.43 2.31
CA LEU A 13 -23.48 17.53 3.73
C LEU A 13 -23.30 18.99 4.19
N GLY A 14 -22.58 19.80 3.43
CA GLY A 14 -22.34 21.21 3.73
C GLY A 14 -23.65 22.01 3.74
N VAL A 15 -24.53 21.76 2.78
CA VAL A 15 -25.88 22.35 2.75
C VAL A 15 -26.69 21.95 3.99
N ARG A 16 -26.67 20.67 4.39
CA ARG A 16 -27.35 20.19 5.61
C ARG A 16 -26.80 20.81 6.90
N LEU A 17 -25.52 21.17 6.90
CA LEU A 17 -24.86 21.85 8.02
C LEU A 17 -25.10 23.37 8.02
N GLY A 18 -25.89 23.90 7.08
CA GLY A 18 -26.22 25.32 6.99
C GLY A 18 -25.11 26.18 6.38
N ARG A 19 -24.10 25.57 5.73
CA ARG A 19 -23.10 26.31 4.97
C ARG A 19 -23.70 26.79 3.65
N SER A 20 -23.28 27.96 3.19
CA SER A 20 -23.82 28.56 1.95
C SER A 20 -22.78 29.43 1.26
N GLY A 21 -22.95 29.61 -0.06
CA GLY A 21 -22.10 30.50 -0.86
C GLY A 21 -20.63 30.08 -0.83
N ASP A 22 -19.74 31.06 -0.72
CA ASP A 22 -18.30 30.84 -0.79
C ASP A 22 -17.77 29.99 0.38
N ASP A 23 -18.38 30.07 1.57
CA ASP A 23 -18.01 29.23 2.72
C ASP A 23 -18.32 27.74 2.46
N LEU A 24 -19.41 27.45 1.76
CA LEU A 24 -19.74 26.08 1.37
C LEU A 24 -18.72 25.55 0.37
N ALA A 25 -18.40 26.32 -0.67
CA ALA A 25 -17.43 25.92 -1.69
C ALA A 25 -16.04 25.64 -1.07
N ALA A 26 -15.54 26.57 -0.27
CA ALA A 26 -14.23 26.43 0.40
C ALA A 26 -14.19 25.21 1.34
N TRP A 27 -15.28 24.97 2.08
CA TRP A 27 -15.36 23.81 2.96
C TRP A 27 -15.40 22.48 2.21
N VAL A 28 -16.16 22.41 1.11
CA VAL A 28 -16.23 21.21 0.26
C VAL A 28 -14.86 20.91 -0.34
N GLU A 29 -14.18 21.90 -0.90
CA GLU A 29 -12.83 21.74 -1.46
C GLU A 29 -11.83 21.22 -0.42
N ASP A 30 -11.85 21.77 0.80
CA ASP A 30 -11.00 21.30 1.89
C ASP A 30 -11.27 19.84 2.27
N LYS A 31 -12.55 19.44 2.31
CA LYS A 31 -12.94 18.06 2.64
C LYS A 31 -12.60 17.06 1.55
N VAL A 32 -12.85 17.41 0.29
CA VAL A 32 -12.48 16.58 -0.86
C VAL A 32 -10.97 16.36 -0.86
N ARG A 33 -10.19 17.44 -0.71
CA ARG A 33 -8.72 17.36 -0.65
C ARG A 33 -8.22 16.47 0.49
N GLN A 34 -8.74 16.65 1.71
CA GLN A 34 -8.35 15.83 2.87
C GLN A 34 -8.58 14.34 2.65
N ASP A 35 -9.73 13.97 2.11
CA ASP A 35 -10.07 12.57 1.86
C ASP A 35 -9.28 11.97 0.70
N MET A 36 -9.05 12.74 -0.36
CA MET A 36 -8.19 12.32 -1.48
C MET A 36 -6.75 12.08 -1.02
N GLU A 37 -6.15 13.01 -0.29
CA GLU A 37 -4.80 12.82 0.28
C GLU A 37 -4.74 11.63 1.25
N ARG A 38 -5.81 11.38 2.00
CA ARG A 38 -5.89 10.20 2.88
C ARG A 38 -5.92 8.91 2.05
N ASN A 39 -6.70 8.87 0.99
CA ASN A 39 -6.80 7.73 0.09
C ASN A 39 -5.45 7.45 -0.59
N ASP A 40 -4.78 8.48 -1.10
CA ASP A 40 -3.46 8.36 -1.72
C ASP A 40 -2.42 7.81 -0.74
N ARG A 41 -2.39 8.31 0.50
CA ARG A 41 -1.52 7.78 1.56
C ARG A 41 -1.84 6.33 1.93
N GLN A 42 -3.10 5.91 1.83
CA GLN A 42 -3.47 4.51 2.07
C GLN A 42 -2.95 3.61 0.94
N ILE A 43 -3.19 4.01 -0.31
CA ILE A 43 -2.70 3.30 -1.49
C ILE A 43 -1.17 3.17 -1.46
N GLU A 44 -0.46 4.25 -1.11
CA GLU A 44 1.01 4.22 -0.99
C GLU A 44 1.49 3.24 0.09
N ARG A 45 0.85 3.24 1.27
CA ARG A 45 1.17 2.31 2.35
C ARG A 45 0.89 0.86 1.98
N GLU A 46 -0.19 0.59 1.27
CA GLU A 46 -0.52 -0.76 0.79
C GLU A 46 0.53 -1.24 -0.21
N LYS A 47 0.91 -0.41 -1.18
CA LYS A 47 2.01 -0.72 -2.11
C LYS A 47 3.32 -0.99 -1.39
N GLN A 48 3.72 -0.16 -0.44
CA GLN A 48 4.94 -0.38 0.36
C GLN A 48 4.89 -1.70 1.14
N ARG A 49 3.73 -2.09 1.67
CA ARG A 49 3.56 -3.38 2.35
C ARG A 49 3.73 -4.55 1.38
N GLU A 50 3.11 -4.47 0.21
CA GLU A 50 3.26 -5.50 -0.83
C GLU A 50 4.72 -5.62 -1.30
N GLU A 51 5.42 -4.50 -1.49
CA GLU A 51 6.84 -4.49 -1.87
C GLU A 51 7.71 -5.20 -0.83
N ILE A 52 7.48 -4.93 0.47
CA ILE A 52 8.19 -5.60 1.57
C ILE A 52 7.87 -7.10 1.58
N GLU A 53 6.61 -7.48 1.39
CA GLU A 53 6.22 -8.89 1.35
C GLU A 53 6.92 -9.63 0.20
N ILE A 54 6.96 -9.05 -0.99
CA ILE A 54 7.66 -9.61 -2.15
C ILE A 54 9.16 -9.74 -1.86
N GLN A 55 9.77 -8.73 -1.25
CA GLN A 55 11.20 -8.77 -0.90
C GLN A 55 11.49 -9.89 0.10
N LYS A 56 10.65 -10.03 1.14
CA LYS A 56 10.78 -11.11 2.12
C LYS A 56 10.64 -12.49 1.48
N GLN A 57 9.71 -12.68 0.56
CA GLN A 57 9.56 -13.95 -0.16
C GLN A 57 10.78 -14.26 -1.05
N ARG A 58 11.39 -13.24 -1.68
CA ARG A 58 12.62 -13.40 -2.48
C ARG A 58 13.79 -13.82 -1.60
N GLU A 59 13.95 -13.18 -0.44
CA GLU A 59 14.98 -13.51 0.55
C GLU A 59 14.82 -14.93 1.08
N GLU A 60 13.61 -15.32 1.47
CA GLU A 60 13.32 -16.68 1.96
C GLU A 60 13.60 -17.75 0.89
N ARG A 61 13.30 -17.47 -0.38
CA ARG A 61 13.65 -18.38 -1.48
C ARG A 61 15.16 -18.49 -1.67
N ALA A 62 15.88 -17.37 -1.66
CA ALA A 62 17.33 -17.36 -1.80
C ALA A 62 18.04 -18.07 -0.63
N GLU A 63 17.55 -17.89 0.59
CA GLU A 63 18.09 -18.57 1.78
C GLU A 63 17.89 -20.08 1.68
N ARG A 64 16.69 -20.53 1.31
CA ARG A 64 16.40 -21.97 1.10
C ARG A 64 17.26 -22.57 0.00
N GLU A 65 17.48 -21.85 -1.09
CA GLU A 65 18.32 -22.31 -2.19
C GLU A 65 19.79 -22.40 -1.76
N SER A 66 20.29 -21.41 -1.02
CA SER A 66 21.65 -21.42 -0.44
C SER A 66 21.85 -22.62 0.49
N GLN A 67 20.90 -22.89 1.39
CA GLN A 67 20.95 -24.06 2.28
C GLN A 67 20.99 -25.37 1.50
N ARG A 68 20.17 -25.51 0.45
CA ARG A 68 20.20 -26.69 -0.43
C ARG A 68 21.54 -26.88 -1.13
N GLN A 69 22.14 -25.81 -1.64
CA GLN A 69 23.46 -25.90 -2.28
C GLN A 69 24.56 -26.32 -1.29
N LEU A 70 24.52 -25.81 -0.06
CA LEU A 70 25.45 -26.21 0.99
C LEU A 70 25.28 -27.68 1.38
N GLU A 71 24.04 -28.14 1.49
CA GLU A 71 23.70 -29.54 1.76
C GLU A 71 24.19 -30.46 0.65
N LEU A 72 23.93 -30.11 -0.62
CA LEU A 72 24.40 -30.87 -1.78
C LEU A 72 25.93 -30.99 -1.80
N LYS A 73 26.65 -29.88 -1.61
CA LYS A 73 28.12 -29.90 -1.54
C LYS A 73 28.65 -30.77 -0.40
N ARG A 74 27.98 -30.77 0.75
CA ARG A 74 28.34 -31.64 1.88
C ARG A 74 28.20 -33.12 1.50
N LEU A 75 27.09 -33.49 0.86
CA LEU A 75 26.85 -34.85 0.39
C LEU A 75 27.87 -35.28 -0.67
N GLU A 76 28.22 -34.41 -1.62
CA GLU A 76 29.26 -34.67 -2.63
C GLU A 76 30.60 -35.01 -1.98
N LEU A 77 31.06 -34.21 -1.00
CA LEU A 77 32.30 -34.45 -0.27
C LEU A 77 32.29 -35.76 0.55
N GLU A 78 31.16 -36.09 1.17
CA GLU A 78 30.97 -37.36 1.88
C GLU A 78 31.02 -38.56 0.93
N THR A 79 30.62 -38.38 -0.33
CA THR A 79 30.61 -39.43 -1.35
C THR A 79 31.97 -39.64 -1.99
N GLU A 80 32.74 -38.57 -2.25
CA GLU A 80 34.11 -38.65 -2.80
C GLU A 80 35.14 -39.23 -1.82
N SER A 81 34.84 -39.23 -0.51
CA SER A 81 35.74 -39.75 0.54
C SER A 81 35.55 -41.24 0.86
N LYS A 82 34.61 -41.93 0.20
CA LYS A 82 34.35 -43.38 0.35
C LYS A 82 34.92 -44.18 -0.82
#